data_AF-A0A840PSA1-F1
#
_entry.id   AF-A0A840PSA1-F1
#
_cell.length_a   1.000
_cell.length_b   1.000
_cell.length_c   1.000
_cell.angle_alpha   90.00
_cell.angle_beta   90.00
_cell.angle_gamma   90.00
#
_symmetry.space_group_name_H-M   'P 1'
#
loop_
_entity.id
_entity.type
_entity.pdbx_description
1 polymer ?
#
loop_
_entity_poly.entity_id
_entity_poly.type
_entity_poly.pdbx_seq_one_letter_code
_entity_poly.pdbx_strand_id
1 'polypeptide(L)' 'MKKPIHEKLSEKNNKLTKAQEVHYKKDFKQAKETEKNINNKMNM' A
#
# COMPACT_ATOMS: atom_id res chain seq x y z
N MET A 1 -2.35 34.67 4.54
CA MET A 1 -1.34 34.22 3.56
C MET A 1 -1.88 32.99 2.82
N LYS A 2 -1.87 32.96 1.48
CA LYS A 2 -2.31 31.78 0.71
C LYS A 2 -1.17 30.76 0.68
N LYS A 3 -1.40 29.54 1.17
CA LYS A 3 -0.40 28.44 1.09
C LYS A 3 0.07 28.22 -0.36
N PRO A 4 1.37 27.94 -0.57
CA PRO A 4 1.91 27.65 -1.89
C PRO A 4 1.30 26.39 -2.51
N ILE A 5 1.33 26.31 -3.85
CA ILE A 5 0.61 25.28 -4.62
C ILE A 5 1.11 23.88 -4.29
N HIS A 6 2.42 23.71 -4.06
CA HIS A 6 3.02 22.41 -3.74
C HIS A 6 2.54 21.85 -2.39
N GLU A 7 2.30 22.70 -1.38
CA GLU A 7 1.72 22.26 -0.10
C GLU A 7 0.27 21.79 -0.26
N LYS A 8 -0.51 22.46 -1.13
CA LYS A 8 -1.91 22.05 -1.42
C LYS A 8 -2.01 20.74 -2.19
N LEU A 9 -1.01 20.45 -3.03
CA LEU A 9 -0.94 19.18 -3.78
C LEU A 9 -0.59 18.00 -2.87
N SER A 10 0.27 18.24 -1.87
CA SER A 10 0.58 17.25 -0.82
C SER A 10 -0.65 16.84 -0.01
N GLU A 11 -1.50 17.80 0.39
CA GLU A 11 -2.75 17.50 1.13
C GLU A 11 -3.77 16.71 0.30
N LYS A 12 -3.88 16.95 -1.02
CA LYS A 12 -4.83 16.25 -1.89
C LYS A 12 -4.42 14.81 -2.24
N ASN A 13 -3.13 14.50 -2.19
CA ASN A 13 -2.58 13.20 -2.60
C ASN A 13 -2.17 12.31 -1.42
N ASN A 14 -2.43 12.75 -0.17
CA ASN A 14 -2.05 12.02 1.04
C ASN A 14 -2.88 10.76 1.34
N LYS A 15 -3.86 10.42 0.51
CA LYS A 15 -4.67 9.21 0.66
C LYS A 15 -4.57 8.38 -0.61
N LEU A 16 -4.39 7.07 -0.44
CA LEU A 16 -4.54 6.12 -1.53
C LEU A 16 -5.95 6.29 -2.11
N THR A 17 -6.03 6.40 -3.44
CA THR A 17 -7.32 6.31 -4.11
C THR A 17 -7.95 4.95 -3.82
N LYS A 18 -9.28 4.84 -3.83
CA LYS A 18 -9.99 3.57 -3.57
C LYS A 18 -9.45 2.41 -4.43
N ALA A 19 -9.07 2.68 -5.68
CA ALA A 19 -8.45 1.70 -6.55
C ALA A 19 -7.09 1.22 -6.01
N GLN A 20 -6.23 2.15 -5.61
CA GLN A 20 -4.93 1.83 -5.00
C GLN A 20 -5.08 1.08 -3.67
N GLU A 21 -6.10 1.36 -2.86
CA GLU A 21 -6.38 0.58 -1.65
C GLU A 21 -6.78 -0.87 -1.95
N VAL A 22 -7.57 -1.10 -3.01
CA VAL A 22 -7.96 -2.45 -3.43
C VAL A 22 -6.75 -3.24 -3.93
N HIS A 23 -5.90 -2.63 -4.76
CA HIS A 23 -4.66 -3.23 -5.22
C HIS A 23 -3.72 -3.53 -4.04
N TYR A 24 -3.50 -2.55 -3.16
CA TYR A 24 -2.68 -2.74 -1.96
C TYR A 24 -3.17 -3.89 -1.08
N LYS A 25 -4.49 -4.00 -0.84
CA LYS A 25 -5.06 -5.10 -0.04
C LYS A 25 -4.87 -6.46 -0.72
N LYS A 26 -4.97 -6.53 -2.04
CA LYS A 26 -4.76 -7.77 -2.80
C LYS A 26 -3.28 -8.19 -2.74
N ASP A 27 -2.38 -7.25 -3.04
CA ASP A 27 -0.94 -7.49 -3.08
C ASP A 27 -0.40 -7.85 -1.68
N PHE A 28 -0.88 -7.16 -0.64
CA PHE A 28 -0.54 -7.46 0.75
C PHE A 28 -0.98 -8.87 1.18
N LYS A 29 -2.18 -9.31 0.78
CA LYS A 29 -2.64 -10.69 1.07
C LYS A 29 -1.77 -11.72 0.36
N GLN A 30 -1.47 -11.50 -0.92
CA GLN A 30 -0.64 -12.41 -1.70
C GLN A 30 0.78 -12.52 -1.14
N ALA A 31 1.37 -11.39 -0.71
CA ALA A 31 2.69 -11.38 -0.08
C ALA A 31 2.70 -12.20 1.22
N LYS A 32 1.68 -12.02 2.07
CA LYS A 32 1.54 -12.76 3.34
C LYS A 32 1.37 -14.27 3.13
N GLU A 33 0.59 -14.68 2.14
CA GLU A 33 0.44 -16.10 1.79
C GLU A 33 1.74 -16.69 1.24
N THR A 34 2.46 -15.92 0.43
CA THR A 34 3.76 -16.33 -0.12
C THR A 34 4.80 -16.49 0.99
N GLU A 35 4.89 -15.56 1.93
CA GLU A 35 5.76 -15.64 3.11
C GLU A 35 5.45 -16.88 3.95
N LYS A 36 4.17 -17.16 4.21
CA LYS A 36 3.73 -18.35 4.94
C LYS A 36 4.16 -19.64 4.23
N ASN A 37 4.00 -19.70 2.90
CA ASN A 37 4.41 -20.87 2.12
C ASN A 37 5.93 -21.05 2.08
N ILE A 38 6.71 -19.97 2.03
CA ILE A 38 8.18 -20.03 2.09
C ILE A 38 8.64 -20.53 3.46
N ASN A 39 8.10 -19.97 4.56
CA ASN A 39 8.42 -20.42 5.91
C ASN A 39 8.05 -21.89 6.13
N ASN A 40 6.89 -22.33 5.63
CA ASN A 40 6.50 -23.74 5.74
C ASN A 40 7.42 -24.67 4.94
N LYS A 41 7.97 -24.23 3.81
CA LYS A 41 8.95 -24.99 3.03
C LYS A 41 10.35 -25.03 3.66
N MET A 42 10.74 -23.99 4.42
CA MET A 42 12.03 -23.97 5.12
C MET A 42 12.03 -24.78 6.41
N ASN A 43 10.86 -25.00 7.01
CA ASN A 43 10.69 -25.78 8.23
C ASN A 43 10.42 -27.28 7.99
N MET A 44 10.35 -27.71 6.72
CA MET A 44 10.32 -29.13 6.30
C MET A 44 11.69 -29.55 5.79
#